data_AF-R0L235-F1
#
_entry.id   AF-R0L235-F1
#
_cell.length_a   1.000
_cell.length_b   1.000
_cell.length_c   1.000
_cell.angle_alpha   90.00
_cell.angle_beta   90.00
_cell.angle_gamma   90.00
#
_symmetry.space_group_name_H-M   'P 1'
#
loop_
_entity.id
_entity.type
_entity.pdbx_description
1 polymer ?
#
loop_
_entity_poly.entity_id
_entity_poly.type
_entity_poly.pdbx_seq_one_letter_code
_entity_poly.pdbx_strand_id
1 'polypeptide(L)'
;SRTGTGGRAKPGSHSRHKLYMGERRRTEPVVESSAAGEHGALRRSQSDRSEYSQKLQEKMAPQSGSSSPAALPQEDEEATRRMMAKRVKIIAELMQTERDYISDLDLCIKEVIQPLRNKQIVHFDVDGLFSNIESVHQISAKLLSLLEEATTDVEPPMQVIG
;
A
#
# COMPACT_ATOMS: atom_id res chain seq x y z
N SER A 1 37.83 -51.97 -0.47
CA SER A 1 36.73 -51.44 0.34
C SER A 1 36.83 -49.92 0.45
N ARG A 2 35.77 -49.24 0.01
CA ARG A 2 35.37 -47.83 0.21
C ARG A 2 36.37 -46.70 -0.10
N THR A 3 36.18 -46.16 -1.30
CA THR A 3 36.47 -44.78 -1.72
C THR A 3 35.58 -43.78 -0.96
N GLY A 4 36.16 -42.67 -0.51
CA GLY A 4 35.45 -41.55 0.12
C GLY A 4 34.94 -40.57 -0.94
N THR A 5 33.63 -40.34 -0.96
CA THR A 5 32.96 -39.36 -1.82
C THR A 5 32.67 -38.08 -1.04
N GLY A 6 33.31 -36.98 -1.43
CA GLY A 6 33.05 -35.64 -0.90
C GLY A 6 31.70 -35.11 -1.40
N GLY A 7 30.83 -34.71 -0.47
CA GLY A 7 29.53 -34.11 -0.76
C GLY A 7 29.65 -32.66 -1.22
N ARG A 8 29.03 -32.36 -2.36
CA ARG A 8 28.84 -31.00 -2.90
C ARG A 8 27.88 -30.20 -2.00
N ALA A 9 28.33 -29.08 -1.45
CA ALA A 9 27.47 -28.06 -0.85
C ALA A 9 26.73 -27.28 -1.94
N LYS A 10 25.40 -27.18 -1.82
CA LYS A 10 24.55 -26.31 -2.65
C LYS A 10 24.50 -24.90 -2.04
N PRO A 11 24.76 -23.82 -2.79
CA PRO A 11 24.60 -22.48 -2.26
C PRO A 11 23.12 -22.10 -2.15
N GLY A 12 22.69 -21.71 -0.96
CA GLY A 12 21.33 -21.27 -0.65
C GLY A 12 20.96 -19.98 -1.38
N SER A 13 19.73 -19.94 -1.89
CA SER A 13 19.11 -18.77 -2.52
C SER A 13 18.91 -17.67 -1.47
N HIS A 14 19.72 -16.62 -1.54
CA HIS A 14 19.52 -15.43 -0.73
C HIS A 14 18.45 -14.57 -1.41
N SER A 15 17.25 -14.51 -0.81
CA SER A 15 16.20 -13.57 -1.22
C SER A 15 16.67 -12.16 -0.91
N ARG A 16 17.08 -11.40 -1.94
CA ARG A 16 17.53 -10.01 -1.78
C ARG A 16 16.29 -9.12 -1.66
N HIS A 17 15.98 -8.69 -0.44
CA HIS A 17 15.00 -7.65 -0.19
C HIS A 17 15.53 -6.33 -0.81
N LYS A 18 14.82 -5.81 -1.81
CA LYS A 18 15.16 -4.54 -2.46
C LYS A 18 14.65 -3.39 -1.62
N LEU A 19 15.55 -2.72 -0.91
CA LEU A 19 15.27 -1.42 -0.29
C LEU A 19 15.10 -0.37 -1.40
N TYR A 20 13.90 0.20 -1.53
CA TYR A 20 13.65 1.32 -2.43
C TYR A 20 14.21 2.59 -1.77
N MET A 21 15.35 3.07 -2.25
CA MET A 21 15.83 4.42 -1.93
C MET A 21 15.03 5.40 -2.80
N GLY A 22 14.15 6.18 -2.18
CA GLY A 22 13.32 7.17 -2.87
C GLY A 22 14.15 8.16 -3.69
N GLU A 23 13.84 8.27 -4.98
CA GLU A 23 14.47 9.22 -5.89
C GLU A 23 14.14 10.66 -5.45
N ARG A 24 15.16 11.42 -5.06
CA ARG A 24 15.02 12.86 -4.83
C ARG A 24 14.72 13.50 -6.18
N ARG A 25 13.56 14.17 -6.29
CA ARG A 25 13.23 15.03 -7.43
C ARG A 25 14.29 16.13 -7.52
N ARG A 26 15.19 16.03 -8.51
CA ARG A 26 15.99 17.18 -8.94
C ARG A 26 15.09 18.07 -9.77
N THR A 27 14.69 19.21 -9.20
CA THR A 27 14.19 20.36 -9.96
C THR A 27 15.39 21.10 -10.51
N GLU A 28 15.56 21.10 -11.84
CA GLU A 28 16.47 22.02 -12.52
C GLU A 28 15.61 22.99 -13.36
N PRO A 29 15.78 24.31 -13.21
CA PRO A 29 15.26 25.29 -14.14
C PRO A 29 16.28 25.53 -15.26
N VAL A 30 15.84 25.85 -16.48
CA VAL A 30 16.43 26.88 -17.36
C VAL A 30 15.65 26.95 -18.68
N VAL A 31 15.27 28.17 -19.02
CA VAL A 31 14.73 28.62 -20.31
C VAL A 31 15.90 28.80 -21.27
N GLU A 32 15.80 28.29 -22.49
CA GLU A 32 16.49 28.91 -23.63
C GLU A 32 15.69 28.70 -24.91
N SER A 33 15.49 29.81 -25.63
CA SER A 33 14.75 29.91 -26.88
C SER A 33 15.73 30.09 -28.03
N SER A 34 15.51 29.40 -29.16
CA SER A 34 15.39 29.97 -30.52
C SER A 34 16.00 29.13 -31.66
N ALA A 35 15.33 29.29 -32.83
CA ALA A 35 15.78 29.11 -34.22
C ALA A 35 15.64 27.75 -34.94
N ALA A 36 14.59 27.71 -35.78
CA ALA A 36 14.47 27.22 -37.17
C ALA A 36 15.44 26.17 -37.74
N GLY A 37 14.86 25.09 -38.27
CA GLY A 37 15.53 24.13 -39.17
C GLY A 37 14.54 23.14 -39.81
N GLU A 38 14.57 23.08 -41.12
CA GLU A 38 13.68 22.39 -42.07
C GLU A 38 13.61 20.84 -42.00
N HIS A 39 12.46 20.34 -42.49
CA HIS A 39 12.22 19.05 -43.16
C HIS A 39 12.58 17.73 -42.46
N GLY A 40 11.62 17.22 -41.68
CA GLY A 40 11.48 15.78 -41.38
C GLY A 40 10.11 15.28 -41.83
N ALA A 41 10.08 14.43 -42.86
CA ALA A 41 8.87 13.75 -43.33
C ALA A 41 8.36 12.77 -42.26
N LEU A 42 7.60 13.28 -41.29
CA LEU A 42 6.93 12.47 -40.29
C LEU A 42 5.70 11.84 -40.94
N ARG A 43 5.76 10.52 -41.12
CA ARG A 43 4.64 9.65 -41.47
C ARG A 43 3.43 10.04 -40.61
N ARG A 44 2.50 10.79 -41.19
CA ARG A 44 1.20 11.07 -40.56
C ARG A 44 0.50 9.73 -40.40
N SER A 45 0.54 9.19 -39.19
CA SER A 45 -0.43 8.21 -38.72
C SER A 45 -1.81 8.85 -38.92
N GLN A 46 -2.51 8.46 -39.99
CA GLN A 46 -3.84 8.98 -40.34
C GLN A 46 -4.96 8.31 -39.52
N SER A 47 -4.60 7.49 -38.52
CA SER A 47 -5.54 6.64 -37.79
C SER A 47 -6.49 7.44 -36.88
N ASP A 48 -6.05 8.59 -36.34
CA ASP A 48 -6.85 9.30 -35.32
C ASP A 48 -7.94 10.21 -35.90
N ARG A 49 -7.82 10.63 -37.16
CA ARG A 49 -8.79 11.56 -37.77
C ARG A 49 -10.13 10.88 -38.03
N SER A 50 -10.11 9.58 -38.37
CA SER A 50 -11.33 8.81 -38.64
C SER A 50 -12.09 8.51 -37.35
N GLU A 51 -11.40 8.01 -36.33
CA GLU A 51 -12.05 7.60 -35.08
C GLU A 51 -12.74 8.76 -34.36
N TYR A 52 -12.08 9.92 -34.32
CA TYR A 52 -12.69 11.10 -33.69
C TYR A 52 -13.94 11.55 -34.46
N SER A 53 -13.88 11.56 -35.81
CA SER A 53 -15.02 11.96 -36.64
C SER A 53 -16.20 10.99 -36.54
N GLN A 54 -15.92 9.69 -36.45
CA GLN A 54 -16.92 8.64 -36.28
C GLN A 54 -17.59 8.73 -34.91
N LYS A 55 -16.81 8.90 -33.83
CA LYS A 55 -17.35 9.16 -32.48
C LYS A 55 -18.14 10.47 -32.41
N LEU A 56 -17.77 11.50 -33.17
CA LEU A 56 -18.51 12.75 -33.20
C LEU A 56 -19.86 12.59 -33.92
N GLN A 57 -19.90 11.81 -35.01
CA GLN A 57 -21.13 11.48 -35.74
C GLN A 57 -22.07 10.60 -34.91
N GLU A 58 -21.55 9.62 -34.18
CA GLU A 58 -22.33 8.77 -33.27
C GLU A 58 -23.02 9.59 -32.17
N LYS A 59 -22.34 10.63 -31.67
CA LYS A 59 -22.86 11.54 -30.63
C LYS A 59 -23.89 12.56 -31.14
N MET A 60 -23.89 12.87 -32.44
CA MET A 60 -24.78 13.87 -33.04
C MET A 60 -25.92 13.26 -33.85
N ALA A 61 -25.93 11.94 -34.08
CA ALA A 61 -27.07 11.27 -34.69
C ALA A 61 -28.27 11.31 -33.72
N PRO A 62 -29.47 11.71 -34.17
CA PRO A 62 -30.65 11.72 -33.32
C PRO A 62 -31.02 10.28 -32.99
N GLN A 63 -30.74 9.87 -31.74
CA GLN A 63 -31.17 8.59 -31.15
C GLN A 63 -32.71 8.59 -31.10
N SER A 64 -33.34 8.08 -32.15
CA SER A 64 -34.76 7.78 -32.16
C SER A 64 -34.95 6.43 -31.44
N GLY A 65 -35.45 6.50 -30.21
CA GLY A 65 -36.18 5.41 -29.56
C GLY A 65 -35.36 4.30 -28.90
N SER A 66 -34.84 4.55 -27.70
CA SER A 66 -34.97 3.62 -26.55
C SER A 66 -34.50 4.33 -25.29
N SER A 67 -35.40 5.05 -24.63
CA SER A 67 -35.20 5.46 -23.24
C SER A 67 -35.34 4.22 -22.35
N SER A 68 -34.24 3.51 -22.12
CA SER A 68 -34.12 2.68 -20.92
C SER A 68 -33.45 3.52 -19.83
N PRO A 69 -34.16 3.95 -18.77
CA PRO A 69 -33.57 4.73 -17.68
C PRO A 69 -32.72 3.87 -16.72
N ALA A 70 -32.33 2.65 -17.10
CA ALA A 70 -31.77 1.66 -16.18
C ALA A 70 -30.24 1.72 -15.98
N ALA A 71 -29.49 2.54 -16.72
CA ALA A 71 -28.02 2.51 -16.68
C ALA A 71 -27.37 3.35 -15.56
N LEU A 72 -28.04 4.40 -15.07
CA LEU A 72 -27.50 5.31 -14.04
C LEU A 72 -27.44 4.70 -12.62
N PRO A 73 -28.41 3.89 -12.15
CA PRO A 73 -28.36 3.29 -10.82
C PRO A 73 -27.28 2.21 -10.68
N GLN A 74 -27.00 1.48 -11.77
CA GLN A 74 -26.08 0.35 -11.74
C GLN A 74 -24.61 0.80 -11.56
N GLU A 75 -24.23 1.91 -12.20
CA GLU A 75 -22.88 2.49 -12.03
C GLU A 75 -22.66 3.02 -10.60
N ASP A 76 -23.70 3.58 -9.97
CA ASP A 76 -23.66 4.09 -8.59
C ASP A 76 -23.59 2.94 -7.56
N GLU A 77 -24.35 1.88 -7.76
CA GLU A 77 -24.24 0.66 -6.95
C GLU A 77 -22.86 0.01 -7.07
N GLU A 78 -22.29 -0.06 -8.27
CA GLU A 78 -20.96 -0.63 -8.48
C GLU A 78 -19.86 0.25 -7.88
N ALA A 79 -20.00 1.58 -7.94
CA ALA A 79 -19.11 2.51 -7.24
C ALA A 79 -19.19 2.30 -5.72
N THR A 80 -20.39 2.16 -5.17
CA THR A 80 -20.63 1.91 -3.75
C THR A 80 -20.03 0.57 -3.31
N ARG A 81 -20.23 -0.51 -4.07
CA ARG A 81 -19.61 -1.81 -3.81
C ARG A 81 -18.09 -1.74 -3.80
N ARG A 82 -17.49 -1.02 -4.77
CA ARG A 82 -16.03 -0.81 -4.84
C ARG A 82 -15.51 -0.02 -3.64
N MET A 83 -16.24 1.01 -3.20
CA MET A 83 -15.89 1.79 -2.01
C MET A 83 -15.93 0.93 -0.74
N MET A 84 -16.98 0.11 -0.59
CA MET A 84 -17.11 -0.79 0.56
C MET A 84 -16.02 -1.87 0.58
N ALA A 85 -15.70 -2.46 -0.57
CA ALA A 85 -14.59 -3.41 -0.68
C ALA A 85 -13.23 -2.78 -0.29
N LYS A 86 -12.99 -1.52 -0.70
CA LYS A 86 -11.80 -0.78 -0.27
C LYS A 86 -11.80 -0.53 1.23
N ARG A 87 -12.95 -0.15 1.80
CA ARG A 87 -13.09 0.07 3.25
C ARG A 87 -12.75 -1.18 4.05
N VAL A 88 -13.27 -2.34 3.66
CA VAL A 88 -12.93 -3.64 4.28
C VAL A 88 -11.43 -3.89 4.25
N LYS A 89 -10.78 -3.67 3.10
CA LYS A 89 -9.33 -3.83 2.99
C LYS A 89 -8.57 -2.88 3.92
N ILE A 90 -8.93 -1.60 3.94
CA ILE A 90 -8.26 -0.60 4.79
C ILE A 90 -8.34 -0.99 6.27
N ILE A 91 -9.51 -1.46 6.72
CA ILE A 91 -9.72 -1.86 8.11
C ILE A 91 -8.88 -3.11 8.44
N ALA A 92 -8.88 -4.09 7.55
CA ALA A 92 -8.05 -5.28 7.72
C ALA A 92 -6.55 -4.93 7.80
N GLU A 93 -6.07 -4.05 6.92
CA GLU A 93 -4.68 -3.56 6.96
C GLU A 93 -4.39 -2.80 8.25
N LEU A 94 -5.28 -1.91 8.70
CA LEU A 94 -5.13 -1.19 9.97
C LEU A 94 -4.95 -2.16 11.14
N MET A 95 -5.83 -3.15 11.26
CA MET A 95 -5.75 -4.16 12.32
C MET A 95 -4.49 -4.99 12.23
N GLN A 96 -4.08 -5.39 11.01
CA GLN A 96 -2.85 -6.16 10.83
C GLN A 96 -1.62 -5.33 11.24
N THR A 97 -1.55 -4.07 10.81
CA THR A 97 -0.43 -3.19 11.20
C THR A 97 -0.38 -2.94 12.70
N GLU A 98 -1.53 -2.88 13.39
CA GLU A 98 -1.55 -2.75 14.85
C GLU A 98 -1.06 -4.03 15.54
N ARG A 99 -1.41 -5.23 15.03
CA ARG A 99 -0.85 -6.51 15.50
C ARG A 99 0.65 -6.56 15.34
N ASP A 100 1.15 -6.16 14.18
CA ASP A 100 2.57 -6.15 13.88
C ASP A 100 3.30 -5.19 14.84
N TYR A 101 2.74 -4.00 15.08
CA TYR A 101 3.30 -3.04 16.04
C TYR A 101 3.35 -3.60 17.47
N ILE A 102 2.28 -4.24 17.94
CA ILE A 102 2.26 -4.90 19.26
C ILE A 102 3.33 -5.99 19.33
N SER A 103 3.48 -6.79 18.27
CA SER A 103 4.51 -7.84 18.20
C SER A 103 5.92 -7.26 18.28
N ASP A 104 6.18 -6.14 17.60
CA ASP A 104 7.46 -5.45 17.66
C ASP A 104 7.74 -4.89 19.06
N LEU A 105 6.74 -4.30 19.72
CA LEU A 105 6.85 -3.81 21.09
C LEU A 105 7.15 -4.96 22.07
N ASP A 106 6.43 -6.08 21.94
CA ASP A 106 6.62 -7.27 22.76
C ASP A 106 8.04 -7.85 22.57
N LEU A 107 8.54 -7.89 21.33
CA LEU A 107 9.91 -8.29 21.01
C LEU A 107 10.93 -7.35 21.67
N CYS A 108 10.74 -6.04 21.57
CA CYS A 108 11.61 -5.07 22.24
C CYS A 108 11.64 -5.29 23.76
N ILE A 109 10.47 -5.49 24.37
CA ILE A 109 10.37 -5.72 25.81
C ILE A 109 11.09 -7.02 26.20
N LYS A 110 10.80 -8.12 25.52
CA LYS A 110 11.32 -9.46 25.87
C LYS A 110 12.79 -9.64 25.56
N GLU A 111 13.24 -9.19 24.40
CA GLU A 111 14.59 -9.52 23.90
C GLU A 111 15.62 -8.41 24.18
N VAL A 112 15.17 -7.20 24.53
CA VAL A 112 16.07 -6.07 24.80
C VAL A 112 15.93 -5.58 26.24
N ILE A 113 14.74 -5.13 26.63
CA ILE A 113 14.53 -4.44 27.91
C ILE A 113 14.73 -5.38 29.09
N GLN A 114 14.04 -6.53 29.08
CA GLN A 114 14.14 -7.50 30.17
C GLN A 114 15.59 -8.01 30.35
N PRO A 115 16.34 -8.39 29.30
CA PRO A 115 17.75 -8.75 29.43
C PRO A 115 18.63 -7.63 29.96
N LEU A 116 18.39 -6.37 29.58
CA LEU A 116 19.17 -5.22 30.07
C LEU A 116 18.89 -4.96 31.55
N ARG A 117 17.62 -5.00 31.99
CA ARG A 117 17.26 -4.92 33.41
C ARG A 117 17.93 -6.04 34.21
N ASN A 118 17.87 -7.27 33.70
CA ASN A 118 18.46 -8.44 34.37
C ASN A 118 19.99 -8.35 34.51
N LYS A 119 20.68 -7.75 33.52
CA LYS A 119 22.13 -7.57 33.56
C LYS A 119 22.59 -6.51 34.57
N GLN A 120 21.72 -5.64 35.05
CA GLN A 120 22.02 -4.59 36.05
C GLN A 120 23.31 -3.81 35.72
N ILE A 121 23.39 -3.27 34.50
CA ILE A 121 24.57 -2.53 34.05
C ILE A 121 24.72 -1.27 34.91
N VAL A 122 25.88 -1.13 35.56
CA VAL A 122 26.16 -0.03 36.48
C VAL A 122 26.06 1.32 35.73
N HIS A 123 25.36 2.29 36.34
CA HIS A 123 25.08 3.62 35.78
C HIS A 123 24.25 3.65 34.48
N PHE A 124 23.56 2.55 34.13
CA PHE A 124 22.67 2.52 32.98
C PHE A 124 21.20 2.49 33.42
N ASP A 125 20.48 3.56 33.12
CA ASP A 125 19.05 3.68 33.39
C ASP A 125 18.24 3.09 32.24
N VAL A 126 17.84 1.83 32.38
CA VAL A 126 17.02 1.13 31.38
C VAL A 126 15.62 1.75 31.31
N ASP A 127 15.02 2.05 32.46
CA ASP A 127 13.64 2.52 32.55
C ASP A 127 13.51 3.96 32.01
N GLY A 128 14.51 4.81 32.21
CA GLY A 128 14.57 6.13 31.57
C GLY A 128 14.78 6.07 30.06
N LEU A 129 15.57 5.10 29.56
CA LEU A 129 15.83 4.97 28.12
C LEU A 129 14.60 4.46 27.34
N PHE A 130 13.93 3.44 27.87
CA PHE A 130 12.76 2.84 27.22
C PHE A 130 11.43 3.46 27.66
N SER A 131 11.46 4.32 28.68
CA SER A 131 10.33 5.14 29.14
C SER A 131 9.08 4.28 29.38
N ASN A 132 7.94 4.68 28.80
CA ASN A 132 6.62 4.09 28.99
C ASN A 132 6.27 3.00 27.98
N ILE A 133 7.25 2.32 27.37
CA ILE A 133 7.00 1.34 26.30
C ILE A 133 6.04 0.22 26.70
N GLU A 134 6.08 -0.27 27.95
CA GLU A 134 5.11 -1.28 28.41
C GLU A 134 3.68 -0.72 28.47
N SER A 135 3.51 0.55 28.84
CA SER A 135 2.21 1.22 28.81
C SER A 135 1.72 1.41 27.38
N VAL A 136 2.61 1.78 26.44
CA VAL A 136 2.28 1.88 25.02
C VAL A 136 1.82 0.53 24.47
N HIS A 137 2.55 -0.55 24.78
CA HIS A 137 2.14 -1.92 24.41
C HIS A 137 0.75 -2.27 24.93
N GLN A 138 0.45 -1.95 26.21
CA GLN A 138 -0.87 -2.21 26.79
C GLN A 138 -1.99 -1.40 26.11
N ILE A 139 -1.73 -0.12 25.81
CA ILE A 139 -2.70 0.75 25.13
C ILE A 139 -2.95 0.26 23.70
N SER A 140 -1.90 -0.08 22.95
CA SER A 140 -2.01 -0.66 21.60
C SER A 140 -2.79 -1.96 21.60
N ALA A 141 -2.51 -2.88 22.53
CA ALA A 141 -3.27 -4.12 22.66
C ALA A 141 -4.76 -3.86 22.95
N LYS A 142 -5.06 -2.88 23.80
CA LYS A 142 -6.45 -2.47 24.07
C LYS A 142 -7.12 -1.84 22.86
N LEU A 143 -6.42 -0.99 22.12
CA LEU A 143 -6.90 -0.39 20.88
C LEU A 143 -7.25 -1.48 19.86
N LEU A 144 -6.35 -2.44 19.63
CA LEU A 144 -6.59 -3.57 18.74
C LEU A 144 -7.84 -4.37 19.16
N SER A 145 -7.97 -4.68 20.46
CA SER A 145 -9.13 -5.41 20.96
C SER A 145 -10.45 -4.67 20.71
N LEU A 146 -10.47 -3.34 20.88
CA LEU A 146 -11.66 -2.53 20.60
C LEU A 146 -11.95 -2.45 19.10
N LEU A 147 -10.92 -2.40 18.25
CA LEU A 147 -11.09 -2.44 16.79
C LEU A 147 -11.65 -3.79 16.34
N GLU A 148 -11.18 -4.91 16.91
CA GLU A 148 -11.70 -6.25 16.65
C GLU A 148 -13.17 -6.38 17.05
N GLU A 149 -13.53 -5.89 18.23
CA GLU A 149 -14.90 -5.89 18.73
C GLU A 149 -15.83 -5.06 17.83
N ALA A 150 -15.39 -3.89 17.38
CA ALA A 150 -16.17 -3.01 16.52
C ALA A 150 -16.35 -3.52 15.08
N THR A 151 -15.60 -4.56 14.67
CA THR A 151 -15.54 -5.02 13.27
C THR A 151 -15.91 -6.47 13.05
N THR A 152 -15.75 -7.31 14.07
CA THR A 152 -16.06 -8.75 14.01
C THR A 152 -17.57 -8.93 13.94
N ASP A 153 -18.03 -9.73 12.97
CA ASP A 153 -19.45 -10.03 12.73
C ASP A 153 -20.34 -8.81 12.42
N VAL A 154 -19.73 -7.65 12.14
CA VAL A 154 -20.44 -6.43 11.73
C VAL A 154 -20.27 -6.20 10.23
N GLU A 155 -21.39 -6.06 9.52
CA GLU A 155 -21.34 -5.76 8.09
C GLU A 155 -20.59 -4.44 7.82
N PRO A 156 -19.82 -4.33 6.72
CA PRO A 156 -19.02 -3.15 6.42
C PRO A 156 -19.74 -1.79 6.51
N PRO A 157 -21.02 -1.61 6.12
CA PRO A 157 -21.71 -0.34 6.30
C PRO A 157 -22.09 -0.02 7.76
N MET A 158 -22.14 -1.01 8.65
CA MET A 158 -22.53 -0.85 10.06
C MET A 158 -21.35 -0.67 11.01
N GLN A 159 -20.12 -0.94 10.57
CA GLN A 159 -18.92 -0.78 11.39
C GLN A 159 -18.68 0.70 11.71
N VAL A 160 -18.67 1.07 12.99
CA VAL A 160 -18.33 2.42 13.45
C VAL A 160 -16.91 2.39 14.01
N ILE A 161 -15.96 2.95 13.24
CA ILE A 161 -14.56 3.07 13.62
C ILE A 161 -14.21 4.56 13.57
N GLY A 162 -14.05 5.19 14.74
CA GLY A 162 -13.79 6.63 14.86
C GLY A 162 -14.24 7.20 16.21
#